data_AF-A0A7Y2YMK9-F1
#
_entry.id   AF-A0A7Y2YMK9-F1
#
_cell.length_a   1.000
_cell.length_b   1.000
_cell.length_c   1.000
_cell.angle_alpha   90.00
_cell.angle_beta   90.00
_cell.angle_gamma   90.00
#
_symmetry.space_group_name_H-M   'P 1'
#
loop_
_entity.id
_entity.type
_entity.pdbx_description
1 polymer ?
#
loop_
_entity_poly.entity_id
_entity_poly.type
_entity_poly.pdbx_seq_one_letter_code
_entity_poly.pdbx_strand_id
1 'polypeptide(L)'
;LGTRRVDLIFGVGYDSDIKKTKEVLKGVIDNHPLILKEPEPVINVLELADSSINFAVRPWCKSEDYWRVYFDVMEQTKEALDEAGIDIPYPHHVEIRT
;
A
#
# COMPACT_ATOMS: atom_id res chain seq x y z
N LEU A 1 -13.15 -3.20 -22.62
CA LEU A 1 -12.59 -2.50 -21.45
C LEU A 1 -12.49 -3.53 -20.34
N GLY A 2 -11.29 -3.84 -19.89
CA GLY A 2 -11.04 -4.89 -18.90
C GLY A 2 -10.92 -4.35 -17.49
N THR A 3 -10.70 -5.25 -16.54
CA THR A 3 -10.17 -4.90 -15.22
C THR A 3 -8.65 -4.81 -15.28
N ARG A 4 -8.05 -3.97 -14.46
CA ARG A 4 -6.60 -3.83 -14.33
C ARG A 4 -6.23 -3.92 -12.86
N ARG A 5 -5.15 -4.66 -12.59
CA ARG A 5 -4.53 -4.70 -11.28
C ARG A 5 -3.66 -3.46 -11.09
N VAL A 6 -3.80 -2.80 -9.95
CA VAL A 6 -2.94 -1.70 -9.54
C VAL A 6 -1.88 -2.29 -8.62
N ASP A 7 -0.61 -2.21 -9.00
CA ASP A 7 0.49 -2.74 -8.19
C ASP A 7 1.09 -1.59 -7.36
N LEU A 8 0.85 -1.60 -6.04
CA LEU A 8 1.36 -0.63 -5.08
C LEU A 8 2.26 -1.31 -4.05
N ILE A 9 3.28 -0.59 -3.60
CA ILE A 9 4.21 -1.03 -2.57
C ILE A 9 4.27 0.03 -1.48
N PHE A 10 4.02 -0.37 -0.24
CA PHE A 10 4.10 0.50 0.94
C PHE A 10 5.11 -0.07 1.92
N GLY A 11 6.13 0.73 2.25
CA GLY A 11 7.12 0.39 3.27
C GLY A 11 6.71 0.97 4.63
N VAL A 12 6.79 0.16 5.69
CA VAL A 12 6.61 0.62 7.07
C VAL A 12 7.82 0.24 7.91
N GLY A 13 8.02 0.92 9.04
CA GLY A 13 9.15 0.65 9.93
C GLY A 13 9.08 -0.76 10.53
N TYR A 14 10.23 -1.34 10.87
CA TYR A 14 10.31 -2.69 11.47
C TYR A 14 9.57 -2.82 12.81
N ASP A 15 9.47 -1.73 13.56
CA ASP A 15 8.71 -1.67 14.81
C ASP A 15 7.19 -1.73 14.61
N SER A 16 6.71 -1.62 13.36
CA SER A 16 5.29 -1.66 13.03
C SER A 16 4.73 -3.07 13.07
N ASP A 17 3.58 -3.25 13.72
CA ASP A 17 2.91 -4.55 13.74
C ASP A 17 2.38 -4.91 12.34
N ILE A 18 2.82 -6.07 11.83
CA ILE A 18 2.48 -6.55 10.48
C ILE A 18 0.97 -6.80 10.35
N LYS A 19 0.31 -7.34 11.37
CA LYS A 19 -1.13 -7.65 11.32
C LYS A 19 -1.92 -6.35 11.30
N LYS A 20 -1.61 -5.42 12.21
CA LYS A 20 -2.23 -4.10 12.27
C LYS A 20 -2.05 -3.35 10.95
N THR A 21 -0.84 -3.37 10.39
CA THR A 21 -0.57 -2.75 9.08
C THR A 21 -1.44 -3.37 7.98
N LYS A 22 -1.55 -4.71 7.92
CA LYS A 22 -2.45 -5.36 6.96
C LYS A 22 -3.91 -4.99 7.15
N GLU A 23 -4.39 -4.89 8.39
CA GLU A 23 -5.77 -4.50 8.69
C GLU A 23 -6.07 -3.07 8.23
N VAL A 24 -5.15 -2.14 8.47
CA VAL A 24 -5.26 -0.75 8.01
C VAL A 24 -5.28 -0.68 6.48
N LEU A 25 -4.31 -1.33 5.82
CA LEU A 25 -4.25 -1.40 4.36
C LEU A 25 -5.52 -2.03 3.77
N LYS A 26 -6.01 -3.13 4.37
CA LYS A 26 -7.26 -3.76 3.95
C LYS A 26 -8.45 -2.82 4.12
N GLY A 27 -8.52 -2.07 5.22
CA GLY A 27 -9.56 -1.08 5.47
C GLY A 27 -9.64 -0.03 4.37
N VAL A 28 -8.50 0.53 3.95
CA VAL A 28 -8.44 1.50 2.84
C VAL A 28 -8.98 0.88 1.54
N ILE A 29 -8.54 -0.34 1.23
CA ILE A 29 -8.92 -1.03 -0.01
C ILE A 29 -10.40 -1.43 -0.02
N ASP A 30 -10.95 -1.92 1.09
CA ASP A 30 -12.36 -2.36 1.19
C ASP A 30 -13.34 -1.18 1.14
N ASN A 31 -12.93 -0.01 1.64
CA ASN A 31 -13.73 1.22 1.66
C ASN A 31 -13.66 2.02 0.35
N HIS A 32 -12.71 1.72 -0.55
CA HIS A 32 -12.54 2.48 -1.78
C HIS A 32 -13.61 2.11 -2.82
N PRO A 33 -14.45 3.07 -3.29
CA PRO A 33 -15.63 2.76 -4.12
C PRO A 33 -15.30 2.24 -5.53
N LEU A 34 -14.10 2.55 -6.03
CA LEU A 34 -13.64 2.15 -7.36
C LEU A 34 -12.85 0.84 -7.39
N ILE A 35 -12.62 0.22 -6.22
CA ILE A 35 -11.92 -1.06 -6.12
C ILE A 35 -12.92 -2.20 -6.20
N LEU A 36 -12.60 -3.18 -7.04
CA LEU A 36 -13.35 -4.40 -7.20
C LEU A 36 -12.96 -5.37 -6.08
N LYS A 37 -13.97 -5.95 -5.43
CA LYS A 37 -13.79 -7.03 -4.44
C LYS A 37 -13.50 -8.38 -5.10
N GLU A 38 -13.90 -8.51 -6.37
CA GLU A 38 -13.65 -9.69 -7.19
C GLU A 38 -12.95 -9.29 -8.49
N PRO A 39 -11.76 -9.83 -8.78
CA PRO A 39 -10.97 -10.75 -7.95
C PRO A 39 -10.41 -10.12 -6.66
N GLU A 40 -10.18 -10.95 -5.63
CA GLU A 40 -9.79 -10.49 -4.29
C GLU A 40 -8.46 -9.68 -4.34
N PRO A 41 -8.42 -8.48 -3.72
CA PRO A 41 -7.20 -7.69 -3.63
C PRO A 41 -6.15 -8.41 -2.78
N VAL A 42 -4.91 -8.44 -3.27
CA VAL A 42 -3.81 -9.08 -2.52
C VAL A 42 -3.14 -8.04 -1.63
N ILE A 43 -3.05 -8.32 -0.33
CA ILE A 43 -2.36 -7.49 0.65
C ILE A 43 -1.42 -8.37 1.47
N ASN A 44 -0.14 -8.39 1.11
CA ASN A 44 0.86 -9.26 1.73
C ASN A 44 2.21 -8.58 1.92
N VAL A 45 3.01 -9.10 2.85
CA VAL A 45 4.41 -8.71 2.96
C VAL A 45 5.11 -9.20 1.69
N LEU A 46 5.68 -8.26 0.96
CA LEU A 46 6.48 -8.50 -0.23
C LEU A 46 7.91 -8.87 0.15
N GLU A 47 8.50 -8.10 1.07
CA GLU A 47 9.91 -8.21 1.42
C GLU A 47 10.20 -7.56 2.79
N LEU A 48 11.22 -8.08 3.47
CA LEU A 48 11.85 -7.44 4.64
C LEU A 48 13.15 -6.77 4.16
N ALA A 49 13.08 -5.50 3.80
CA ALA A 49 14.21 -4.72 3.25
C ALA A 49 15.13 -4.20 4.36
N ASP A 50 16.27 -3.59 4.04
CA ASP A 50 17.27 -3.15 5.05
C ASP A 50 16.73 -2.23 6.16
N SER A 51 15.67 -1.45 5.89
CA SER A 51 15.10 -0.51 6.88
C SER A 51 13.57 -0.41 6.85
N SER A 52 12.90 -1.32 6.13
CA SER A 52 11.44 -1.32 6.03
C SER A 52 10.87 -2.72 5.77
N ILE A 53 9.64 -2.93 6.24
CA ILE A 53 8.80 -4.06 5.82
C ILE A 53 7.96 -3.57 4.64
N ASN A 54 8.22 -4.12 3.46
CA ASN A 54 7.51 -3.75 2.24
C ASN A 54 6.26 -4.60 2.09
N PHE A 55 5.10 -3.96 1.93
CA PHE A 55 3.81 -4.59 1.67
C PHE A 55 3.43 -4.39 0.21
N ALA A 56 3.10 -5.49 -0.48
CA ALA A 56 2.44 -5.46 -1.77
C ALA A 56 0.94 -5.33 -1.59
N VAL A 57 0.37 -4.27 -2.14
CA VAL A 57 -1.07 -3.98 -2.16
C VAL A 57 -1.52 -3.97 -3.61
N ARG A 58 -2.31 -4.97 -3.99
CA ARG A 58 -2.69 -5.24 -5.37
C ARG A 58 -4.20 -5.30 -5.57
N PRO A 59 -4.91 -4.16 -5.51
CA PRO A 59 -6.32 -4.10 -5.83
C PRO A 59 -6.58 -4.20 -7.32
N TRP A 60 -7.83 -4.54 -7.66
CA TRP A 60 -8.34 -4.54 -9.01
C TRP A 60 -9.30 -3.38 -9.21
N CYS A 61 -9.22 -2.69 -10.33
CA CYS A 61 -10.14 -1.63 -10.71
C CYS A 61 -10.49 -1.73 -12.20
N LYS A 62 -11.40 -0.89 -12.68
CA LYS A 62 -11.59 -0.73 -14.12
C LYS A 62 -10.37 -0.04 -14.73
N SER A 63 -10.03 -0.39 -15.96
CA SER A 63 -8.87 0.22 -16.64
C SER A 63 -8.96 1.75 -16.78
N GLU A 64 -10.17 2.31 -16.85
CA GLU A 64 -10.42 3.76 -16.92
C GLU A 64 -10.11 4.48 -15.59
N ASP A 65 -10.32 3.80 -14.46
CA ASP A 65 -10.14 4.35 -13.11
C ASP A 65 -8.73 4.14 -12.57
N TYR A 66 -7.83 3.48 -13.31
CA TYR A 66 -6.52 3.04 -12.84
C TYR A 66 -5.72 4.14 -12.14
N TRP A 67 -5.57 5.30 -12.78
CA TRP A 67 -4.80 6.40 -12.21
C TRP A 67 -5.48 7.01 -11.00
N ARG A 68 -6.81 7.11 -11.02
CA ARG A 68 -7.58 7.62 -9.88
C ARG A 68 -7.41 6.72 -8.67
N VAL A 69 -7.59 5.41 -8.83
CA VAL A 69 -7.35 4.43 -7.76
C VAL A 69 -5.90 4.46 -7.30
N TYR A 70 -4.94 4.58 -8.21
CA TYR A 70 -3.51 4.67 -7.86
C TYR A 70 -3.22 5.83 -6.90
N PHE A 71 -3.67 7.05 -7.24
CA PHE A 71 -3.44 8.24 -6.41
C PHE A 71 -4.29 8.22 -5.14
N ASP A 72 -5.59 7.96 -5.26
CA ASP A 72 -6.52 7.96 -4.13
C ASP A 72 -6.10 6.93 -3.06
N VAL A 73 -5.69 5.72 -3.46
CA VAL A 73 -5.22 4.69 -2.51
C VAL A 73 -3.89 5.10 -1.89
N MET A 74 -3.00 5.76 -2.62
CA MET A 74 -1.72 6.22 -2.08
C MET A 74 -1.91 7.27 -0.97
N GLU A 75 -2.79 8.25 -1.20
CA GLU A 75 -3.13 9.29 -0.22
C GLU A 75 -3.85 8.69 1.00
N GLN A 76 -4.93 7.93 0.78
CA GLN A 76 -5.68 7.29 1.87
C GLN A 76 -4.84 6.31 2.67
N THR A 77 -3.91 5.60 2.04
CA THR A 77 -3.00 4.71 2.77
C THR A 77 -2.07 5.49 3.69
N LYS A 78 -1.53 6.63 3.22
CA LYS A 78 -0.68 7.49 4.06
C LYS A 78 -1.47 8.00 5.26
N GLU A 79 -2.67 8.52 5.05
CA GLU A 79 -3.53 9.03 6.12
C GLU A 79 -3.89 7.93 7.12
N ALA A 80 -4.32 6.76 6.64
CA ALA A 80 -4.71 5.65 7.49
C ALA A 80 -3.54 5.06 8.31
N LEU A 81 -2.33 5.04 7.74
CA LEU A 81 -1.13 4.63 8.47
C LEU A 81 -0.76 5.65 9.56
N ASP A 82 -0.86 6.94 9.27
CA ASP A 82 -0.62 8.03 10.24
C ASP A 82 -1.63 7.98 11.40
N GLU A 83 -2.93 7.83 11.10
CA GLU A 83 -3.99 7.66 12.10
C GLU A 83 -3.79 6.40 12.96
N ALA A 84 -3.22 5.34 12.37
CA ALA A 84 -2.89 4.10 13.08
C ALA A 84 -1.59 4.20 13.90
N GLY A 85 -0.85 5.30 13.79
CA GLY A 85 0.47 5.49 14.42
C GLY A 85 1.54 4.57 13.85
N ILE A 86 1.46 4.22 12.56
CA ILE A 86 2.42 3.39 11.85
C ILE A 86 3.40 4.30 11.12
N ASP A 87 4.66 4.25 11.52
CA ASP A 87 5.71 5.11 10.95
C ASP A 87 6.13 4.59 9.56
N ILE A 88 6.16 5.50 8.59
CA ILE A 88 6.64 5.25 7.24
C ILE A 88 8.10 5.74 7.18
N PRO A 89 9.08 4.83 7.14
CA PRO A 89 10.48 5.22 7.16
C PRO A 89 10.79 6.05 5.91
N TYR A 90 11.52 7.14 6.11
CA TYR A 90 12.03 7.90 4.98
C TYR A 90 12.98 7.03 4.14
N PRO A 91 13.00 7.18 2.81
CA PRO A 91 13.97 6.50 1.98
C PRO A 91 15.37 6.92 2.44
N HIS A 92 16.11 5.99 3.05
CA HIS A 92 17.51 6.19 3.38
C HIS A 92 18.32 6.14 2.08
N HIS A 93 18.48 7.29 1.43
CA HIS A 93 19.54 7.43 0.43
C HIS A 93 20.87 7.46 1.18
N VAL A 94 21.59 6.33 1.17
CA VAL A 94 23.03 6.34 1.43
C VAL A 94 23.66 7.03 0.22
N GLU A 95 23.84 8.35 0.32
CA GLU A 95 24.59 9.13 -0.67
C GLU A 95 26.05 8.67 -0.55
N ILE A 96 26.46 7.70 -1.37
CA ILE A 96 27.86 7.30 -1.49
C ILE A 96 28.60 8.49 -2.08
N ARG A 97 29.20 9.33 -1.22
CA ARG A 97 30.20 10.31 -1.64
C ARG A 97 31.41 9.53 -2.17
N THR A 98 31.55 9.48 -3.49
CA THR A 98 32.79 9.08 -4.17
C THR A 98 33.80 10.22 -4.07
#